data_AF-A0A8S3U2P7-F1
#
_entry.id   AF-A0A8S3U2P7-F1
#
_cell.length_a   1.000
_cell.length_b   1.000
_cell.length_c   1.000
_cell.angle_alpha   90.00
_cell.angle_beta   90.00
_cell.angle_gamma   90.00
#
_symmetry.space_group_name_H-M   'P 1'
#
loop_
_entity.id
_entity.type
_entity.pdbx_description
1 polymer ?
#
loop_
_entity_poly.entity_id
_entity_poly.type
_entity_poly.pdbx_seq_one_letter_code
_entity_poly.pdbx_strand_id
1 'polypeptide(L)'
;MLMKYFNDTKFCLLPEVVNSHTENLDNASFEDKDQSFILENQQKIKRILEYDSEEIEISSSIACRNALFPPVSKDERGASSNRCPSWAAEKFLKDISSLGFGEVEQKSHSLNKSSSLVFRKRKFEELSEPHIELIKKLKISNEKYINGTRG
;
A
#
# COMPACT_ATOMS: atom_id res chain seq x y z
N MET A 1 19.61 -18.55 14.55
CA MET A 1 19.20 -17.13 14.61
C MET A 1 19.65 -16.45 13.33
N LEU A 2 18.75 -16.23 12.38
CA LEU A 2 19.04 -15.52 11.12
C LEU A 2 17.81 -14.67 10.76
N MET A 3 17.67 -13.52 11.42
CA MET A 3 16.82 -12.46 10.90
C MET A 3 17.60 -11.75 9.80
N LYS A 4 17.42 -12.20 8.56
CA LYS A 4 17.74 -11.36 7.40
C LYS A 4 16.58 -10.40 7.21
N TYR A 5 16.74 -9.18 7.71
CA TYR A 5 15.91 -8.04 7.31
C TYR A 5 16.18 -7.78 5.81
N PHE A 6 15.33 -8.33 4.93
CA PHE A 6 15.29 -7.96 3.52
C PHE A 6 14.47 -6.68 3.39
N ASN A 7 15.11 -5.55 3.72
CA ASN A 7 14.48 -4.23 3.66
C ASN A 7 14.26 -3.73 2.23
N ASP A 8 14.94 -4.26 1.20
CA ASP A 8 14.94 -3.64 -0.12
C ASP A 8 14.14 -4.46 -1.15
N THR A 9 12.82 -4.25 -1.21
CA THR A 9 12.03 -4.77 -2.35
C THR A 9 12.01 -3.71 -3.44
N LYS A 10 12.55 -4.05 -4.60
CA LYS A 10 12.64 -3.18 -5.77
C LYS A 10 11.39 -3.39 -6.63
N PHE A 11 10.37 -2.62 -6.30
CA PHE A 11 9.20 -2.43 -7.13
C PHE A 11 9.61 -1.87 -8.49
N CYS A 12 8.95 -2.31 -9.57
CA CYS A 12 9.12 -1.66 -10.85
C CYS A 12 8.61 -0.22 -10.71
N LEU A 13 9.49 0.73 -11.01
CA LEU A 13 9.08 2.12 -11.24
C LEU A 13 8.02 2.11 -12.33
N LEU A 14 6.83 2.65 -12.01
CA LEU A 14 5.83 2.92 -13.05
C LEU A 14 6.47 3.91 -14.03
N PRO A 15 6.26 3.74 -15.35
CA PRO A 15 6.75 4.73 -16.31
C PRO A 15 6.23 6.09 -15.88
N GLU A 16 7.15 7.04 -15.70
CA GLU A 16 6.85 8.41 -15.35
C GLU A 16 5.89 8.96 -16.40
N VAL A 17 4.59 8.97 -16.08
CA VAL A 17 3.73 9.99 -16.68
C VAL A 17 4.23 11.26 -16.01
N VAL A 18 5.13 11.96 -16.70
CA VAL A 18 5.70 13.24 -16.31
C VAL A 18 4.55 14.26 -16.27
N ASN A 19 3.74 14.18 -15.22
CA ASN A 19 3.03 15.33 -14.70
C ASN A 19 4.05 16.03 -13.81
N SER A 20 4.70 17.02 -14.39
CA SER A 20 5.61 17.98 -13.79
C SER A 20 4.93 18.77 -12.66
N HIS A 21 4.58 18.11 -11.56
CA HIS A 21 4.13 18.67 -10.29
C HIS A 21 4.75 17.85 -9.14
N THR A 22 6.09 17.78 -9.13
CA THR A 22 6.86 17.56 -7.90
C THR A 22 6.82 18.85 -7.08
N GLU A 23 5.62 19.21 -6.60
CA GLU A 23 5.48 20.29 -5.63
C GLU A 23 5.38 19.68 -4.23
N ASN A 24 6.53 19.67 -3.56
CA ASN A 24 6.74 19.69 -2.11
C ASN A 24 5.89 18.71 -1.28
N LEU A 25 6.34 17.45 -1.23
CA LEU A 25 5.99 16.55 -0.13
C LEU A 25 6.70 16.92 1.19
N ASP A 26 7.65 17.87 1.15
CA ASP A 26 8.62 18.29 2.17
C ASP A 26 8.09 18.78 3.54
N ASN A 27 6.78 18.89 3.72
CA ASN A 27 6.19 19.40 4.98
C ASN A 27 5.41 18.37 5.79
N ALA A 28 5.35 17.10 5.37
CA ALA A 28 4.68 16.09 6.17
C ALA A 28 5.69 15.44 7.14
N SER A 29 5.33 15.33 8.42
CA SER A 29 6.14 14.77 9.52
C SER A 29 6.36 13.24 9.38
N PHE A 30 6.79 12.78 8.22
CA PHE A 30 7.18 11.40 7.94
C PHE A 30 8.70 11.31 7.87
N GLU A 31 9.26 10.20 8.32
CA GLU A 31 10.70 9.93 8.23
C GLU A 31 11.16 9.90 6.76
N ASP A 32 12.42 10.24 6.47
CA ASP A 32 12.95 10.33 5.09
C ASP A 32 12.71 9.05 4.25
N LYS A 33 12.76 7.89 4.91
CA LYS A 33 12.49 6.59 4.29
C LYS A 33 11.04 6.46 3.85
N ASP A 34 10.11 6.95 4.66
CA ASP A 34 8.68 6.93 4.37
C ASP A 34 8.34 7.88 3.23
N GLN A 35 8.99 9.05 3.19
CA GLN A 35 8.82 10.01 2.09
C GLN A 35 9.23 9.41 0.74
N SER A 36 10.39 8.73 0.70
CA SER A 36 10.88 8.04 -0.50
C SER A 36 9.88 6.97 -0.99
N PHE A 37 9.39 6.15 -0.06
CA PHE A 37 8.38 5.13 -0.36
C PHE A 37 7.07 5.75 -0.87
N ILE A 38 6.59 6.83 -0.25
CA ILE A 38 5.39 7.56 -0.66
C ILE A 38 5.52 8.09 -2.08
N LEU A 39 6.66 8.71 -2.39
CA LEU A 39 6.94 9.29 -3.71
C LEU A 39 6.96 8.21 -4.80
N GLU A 40 7.68 7.12 -4.58
CA GLU A 40 7.80 6.02 -5.55
C GLU A 40 6.47 5.29 -5.79
N ASN A 41 5.62 5.22 -4.76
CA ASN A 41 4.42 4.37 -4.76
C ASN A 41 3.12 5.16 -4.71
N GLN A 42 3.16 6.47 -4.94
CA GLN A 42 2.05 7.40 -4.76
C GLN A 42 0.73 6.92 -5.37
N GLN A 43 0.77 6.44 -6.62
CA GLN A 43 -0.40 5.96 -7.35
C GLN A 43 -0.99 4.68 -6.75
N LYS A 44 -0.15 3.80 -6.20
CA LYS A 44 -0.57 2.53 -5.60
C LYS A 44 -1.11 2.73 -4.18
N ILE A 45 -0.45 3.59 -3.40
CA ILE A 45 -0.94 4.05 -2.09
C ILE A 45 -2.31 4.68 -2.28
N LYS A 46 -2.43 5.62 -3.23
CA LYS A 46 -3.72 6.23 -3.57
C LYS A 46 -4.79 5.19 -3.87
N ARG A 47 -4.50 4.23 -4.77
CA ARG A 47 -5.45 3.20 -5.16
C ARG A 47 -5.87 2.30 -3.99
N ILE A 48 -4.99 2.03 -3.04
CA ILE A 48 -5.34 1.28 -1.81
C ILE A 48 -6.23 2.11 -0.89
N LEU A 49 -5.90 3.38 -0.67
CA LEU A 49 -6.69 4.25 0.21
C LEU A 49 -8.07 4.58 -0.37
N GLU A 50 -8.16 4.68 -1.69
CA GLU A 50 -9.41 4.80 -2.45
C GLU A 50 -10.11 3.44 -2.66
N TYR A 51 -9.52 2.30 -2.27
CA TYR A 51 -10.17 1.02 -2.49
C TYR A 51 -11.42 0.92 -1.60
N ASP A 52 -12.58 0.74 -2.24
CA ASP A 52 -13.86 0.61 -1.57
C ASP A 52 -13.94 -0.72 -0.82
N SER A 53 -14.37 -0.58 0.42
CA SER A 53 -14.61 -1.65 1.35
C SER A 53 -15.48 -1.05 2.44
N GLU A 54 -16.79 -1.06 2.24
CA GLU A 54 -17.73 -0.87 3.34
C GLU A 54 -17.42 -1.85 4.49
N GLU A 55 -16.86 -3.05 4.23
CA GLU A 55 -16.37 -4.00 5.25
C GLU A 55 -15.22 -4.95 4.82
N ILE A 56 -14.60 -4.77 3.66
CA ILE A 56 -13.62 -5.71 3.07
C ILE A 56 -12.18 -5.23 3.23
N GLU A 57 -11.67 -5.40 4.44
CA GLU A 57 -10.35 -6.00 4.67
C GLU A 57 -9.58 -6.45 3.39
N ILE A 58 -8.49 -5.75 3.06
CA ILE A 58 -7.70 -6.02 1.86
C ILE A 58 -6.71 -7.15 2.17
N SER A 59 -7.03 -8.37 1.74
CA SER A 59 -6.09 -9.50 1.79
C SER A 59 -5.00 -9.39 0.72
N SER A 60 -3.87 -10.09 0.92
CA SER A 60 -2.83 -10.21 -0.10
C SER A 60 -3.36 -10.73 -1.45
N SER A 61 -4.31 -11.67 -1.42
CA SER A 61 -5.00 -12.17 -2.62
C SER A 61 -5.81 -11.10 -3.36
N ILE A 62 -6.53 -10.23 -2.63
CA ILE A 62 -7.28 -9.11 -3.21
C ILE A 62 -6.30 -8.10 -3.83
N ALA A 63 -5.23 -7.77 -3.10
CA ALA A 63 -4.20 -6.86 -3.57
C ALA A 63 -3.50 -7.36 -4.85
N CYS A 64 -3.23 -8.67 -4.95
CA CYS A 64 -2.70 -9.31 -6.17
C CYS A 64 -3.69 -9.25 -7.32
N ARG A 65 -4.96 -9.63 -7.09
CA ARG A 65 -5.99 -9.68 -8.14
C ARG A 65 -6.25 -8.30 -8.75
N ASN A 66 -6.32 -7.27 -7.90
CA ASN A 66 -6.64 -5.91 -8.32
C ASN A 66 -5.41 -5.04 -8.60
N ALA A 67 -4.21 -5.64 -8.60
CA ALA A 67 -2.93 -4.97 -8.79
C ALA A 67 -2.79 -3.69 -7.95
N LEU A 68 -3.14 -3.79 -6.66
CA LEU A 68 -3.16 -2.66 -5.71
C LEU A 68 -1.76 -2.23 -5.24
N PHE A 69 -0.74 -3.02 -5.56
CA PHE A 69 0.66 -2.72 -5.29
C PHE A 69 1.47 -2.67 -6.59
N PRO A 70 2.70 -2.14 -6.57
CA PRO A 70 3.55 -2.12 -7.75
C PRO A 70 4.00 -3.52 -8.14
N PRO A 71 4.19 -3.82 -9.44
CA PRO A 71 4.70 -5.11 -9.85
C PRO A 71 6.16 -5.27 -9.41
N VAL A 72 6.54 -6.51 -9.10
CA VAL A 72 7.92 -6.86 -8.70
C VAL A 72 8.82 -6.95 -9.94
N SER A 73 10.02 -6.39 -9.83
CA SER A 73 11.06 -6.45 -10.86
C SER A 73 11.42 -7.90 -11.25
N LYS A 74 11.97 -8.09 -12.45
CA LYS A 74 12.36 -9.43 -12.92
C LYS A 74 13.46 -10.03 -12.02
N ASP A 75 14.35 -9.18 -11.52
CA ASP A 75 15.49 -9.60 -10.71
C ASP A 75 15.05 -10.21 -9.37
N GLU A 76 14.02 -9.65 -8.73
CA GLU A 76 13.51 -10.17 -7.46
C GLU A 76 12.58 -11.37 -7.59
N ARG A 77 11.78 -11.45 -8.66
CA ARG A 77 10.88 -12.60 -8.88
C ARG A 77 11.61 -13.82 -9.47
N GLY A 78 12.87 -13.67 -9.86
CA GLY A 78 13.68 -14.72 -10.47
C GLY A 78 13.05 -15.27 -11.75
N ALA A 79 12.89 -16.59 -11.82
CA ALA A 79 12.31 -17.27 -12.97
C ALA A 79 10.78 -17.13 -13.09
N SER A 80 10.10 -16.57 -12.08
CA SER A 80 8.64 -16.47 -12.08
C SER A 80 8.13 -15.43 -13.10
N SER A 81 7.09 -15.81 -13.85
CA SER A 81 6.33 -14.89 -14.70
C SER A 81 5.34 -14.04 -13.90
N ASN A 82 5.03 -14.42 -12.65
CA ASN A 82 4.10 -13.71 -11.79
C ASN A 82 4.71 -12.38 -11.31
N ARG A 83 4.19 -11.27 -11.83
CA ARG A 83 4.62 -9.90 -11.47
C ARG A 83 3.97 -9.39 -10.18
N CYS A 84 2.92 -10.04 -9.69
CA CYS A 84 2.19 -9.68 -8.49
C CYS A 84 2.15 -10.87 -7.52
N PRO A 85 3.30 -11.30 -6.95
CA PRO A 85 3.32 -12.38 -5.98
C PRO A 85 2.77 -11.94 -4.62
N SER A 86 2.12 -12.86 -3.90
CA SER A 86 1.47 -12.56 -2.62
C SER A 86 2.42 -12.01 -1.56
N TRP A 87 3.68 -12.45 -1.52
CA TRP A 87 4.66 -11.93 -0.55
C TRP A 87 4.94 -10.43 -0.73
N ALA A 88 4.87 -9.92 -1.97
CA ALA A 88 5.10 -8.51 -2.27
C ALA A 88 3.87 -7.67 -1.91
N ALA A 89 2.68 -8.24 -2.12
CA ALA A 89 1.44 -7.64 -1.63
C ALA A 89 1.47 -7.49 -0.10
N GLU A 90 1.87 -8.54 0.62
CA GLU A 90 1.96 -8.52 2.08
C GLU A 90 2.96 -7.48 2.59
N LYS A 91 4.12 -7.35 1.92
CA LYS A 91 5.10 -6.32 2.26
C LYS A 91 4.52 -4.93 2.05
N PHE A 92 3.92 -4.67 0.89
CA PHE A 92 3.31 -3.37 0.58
C PHE A 92 2.20 -2.98 1.56
N LEU A 93 1.35 -3.93 1.96
CA LEU A 93 0.30 -3.70 2.96
C LEU A 93 0.87 -3.39 4.35
N LYS A 94 1.99 -4.03 4.74
CA LYS A 94 2.72 -3.70 5.97
C LYS A 94 3.30 -2.29 5.90
N ASP A 95 3.93 -1.93 4.79
CA ASP A 95 4.52 -0.60 4.61
C ASP A 95 3.44 0.50 4.72
N ILE A 96 2.27 0.30 4.12
CA ILE A 96 1.13 1.23 4.26
C ILE A 96 0.59 1.29 5.69
N SER A 97 0.58 0.16 6.41
CA SER A 97 0.20 0.15 7.82
C SER A 97 1.23 0.89 8.69
N SER A 98 2.52 0.74 8.41
CA SER A 98 3.59 1.48 9.08
C SER A 98 3.49 2.99 8.86
N LEU A 99 2.96 3.43 7.71
CA LEU A 99 2.60 4.83 7.46
C LEU A 99 1.38 5.31 8.26
N GLY A 100 0.75 4.48 9.10
CA GLY A 100 -0.36 4.88 9.99
C GLY A 100 -1.74 4.93 9.34
N PHE A 101 -1.89 4.48 8.09
CA PHE A 101 -3.18 4.48 7.38
C PHE A 101 -4.10 3.30 7.71
N GLY A 102 -3.63 2.37 8.53
CA GLY A 102 -4.40 1.17 8.87
C GLY A 102 -3.57 0.16 9.64
N GLU A 103 -4.16 -1.01 9.82
CA GLU A 103 -3.61 -2.10 10.60
C GLU A 103 -3.56 -3.37 9.76
N VAL A 104 -2.52 -4.18 9.94
CA VAL A 104 -2.40 -5.49 9.30
C VAL A 104 -2.58 -6.59 10.34
N GLU A 105 -3.52 -7.49 10.05
CA GLU A 105 -3.83 -8.64 10.88
C GLU A 105 -3.60 -9.94 10.11
N GLN A 106 -3.19 -10.98 10.83
CA GLN A 106 -3.09 -12.32 10.27
C GLN A 106 -4.40 -13.05 10.55
N LYS A 107 -5.24 -13.20 9.52
CA LYS A 107 -6.49 -13.97 9.64
C LYS A 107 -6.29 -15.42 9.23
N SER A 108 -6.68 -16.30 10.13
CA SER A 108 -6.71 -17.75 9.86
C SER A 108 -8.02 -18.09 9.16
N HIS A 109 -7.93 -18.80 8.04
CA HIS A 109 -9.14 -19.33 7.42
C HIS A 109 -9.63 -20.53 8.24
N SER A 110 -10.90 -20.55 8.67
CA SER A 110 -11.42 -21.61 9.54
C SER A 110 -11.42 -22.99 8.87
N LEU A 111 -11.56 -23.04 7.55
CA LEU A 111 -11.63 -24.28 6.77
C LEU A 111 -10.27 -24.87 6.37
N ASN A 112 -9.25 -24.01 6.22
CA ASN A 112 -7.94 -24.42 5.71
C ASN A 112 -6.91 -23.78 6.65
N LYS A 113 -5.92 -24.53 7.16
CA LYS A 113 -4.85 -24.01 8.04
C LYS A 113 -3.97 -22.88 7.42
N SER A 114 -4.36 -22.35 6.27
CA SER A 114 -3.81 -21.16 5.64
C SER A 114 -4.22 -19.90 6.42
N SER A 115 -3.22 -19.13 6.82
CA SER A 115 -3.39 -17.75 7.27
C SER A 115 -3.13 -16.78 6.11
N SER A 116 -3.96 -15.76 5.97
CA SER A 116 -3.72 -14.64 5.06
C SER A 116 -3.54 -13.35 5.84
N LEU A 117 -2.57 -12.53 5.43
CA LEU A 117 -2.45 -11.17 5.94
C LEU A 117 -3.50 -10.27 5.29
N VAL A 118 -4.11 -9.45 6.13
CA VAL A 118 -5.25 -8.61 5.81
C VAL A 118 -4.97 -7.21 6.31
N PHE A 119 -5.14 -6.20 5.44
CA PHE A 119 -5.05 -4.79 5.80
C PHE A 119 -6.44 -4.20 6.04
N ARG A 120 -6.62 -3.58 7.21
CA ARG A 120 -7.82 -2.82 7.56
C ARG A 120 -7.48 -1.33 7.54
N LYS A 121 -8.10 -0.61 6.61
CA LYS A 121 -7.96 0.86 6.49
C LYS A 121 -8.50 1.54 7.75
N ARG A 122 -7.77 2.52 8.27
CA ARG A 122 -8.19 3.36 9.40
C ARG A 122 -9.31 4.31 8.96
N LYS A 123 -10.29 4.53 9.84
CA LYS A 123 -11.39 5.45 9.55
C LYS A 123 -10.87 6.89 9.43
N PHE A 124 -11.56 7.71 8.63
CA PHE A 124 -11.09 9.07 8.37
C PHE A 124 -11.02 9.91 9.66
N GLU A 125 -11.97 9.70 10.57
CA GLU A 125 -12.06 10.40 11.85
C GLU A 125 -10.95 10.02 12.84
N GLU A 126 -10.27 8.88 12.61
CA GLU A 126 -9.18 8.36 13.45
C GLU A 126 -7.80 8.77 12.93
N LEU A 127 -7.72 9.47 11.79
CA LEU A 127 -6.45 9.92 11.21
C LEU A 127 -5.93 11.15 11.93
N SER A 128 -4.62 11.19 12.16
CA SER A 128 -3.96 12.42 12.62
C SER A 128 -3.72 13.40 11.46
N GLU A 129 -3.51 14.67 11.80
CA GLU A 129 -3.34 15.78 10.86
C GLU A 129 -2.31 15.51 9.73
N PRO A 130 -1.12 14.94 9.99
CA PRO A 130 -0.15 14.63 8.93
C PRO A 130 -0.68 13.63 7.88
N HIS A 131 -1.51 12.67 8.29
CA HIS A 131 -2.10 11.69 7.38
C HIS A 131 -3.19 12.32 6.51
N ILE A 132 -3.98 13.22 7.10
CA ILE A 132 -4.99 14.00 6.37
C ILE A 132 -4.32 14.89 5.32
N GLU A 133 -3.21 15.55 5.66
CA GLU A 133 -2.41 16.31 4.71
C GLU A 133 -1.87 15.43 3.58
N LEU A 134 -1.37 14.23 3.90
CA LEU A 134 -0.89 13.30 2.90
C LEU A 134 -2.03 12.83 1.97
N ILE A 135 -3.22 12.53 2.49
CA ILE A 135 -4.41 12.21 1.67
C ILE A 135 -4.73 13.36 0.69
N LYS A 136 -4.66 14.62 1.16
CA LYS A 136 -4.84 15.80 0.30
C LYS A 136 -3.75 15.89 -0.77
N LYS A 137 -2.47 15.65 -0.42
CA LYS A 137 -1.35 15.60 -1.37
C LYS A 137 -1.51 14.48 -2.41
N LEU A 138 -2.08 13.35 -2.02
CA LEU A 138 -2.45 12.23 -2.91
C LEU A 138 -3.67 12.55 -3.79
N LYS A 139 -4.29 13.72 -3.64
CA LYS A 139 -5.49 14.16 -4.37
C LYS A 139 -6.66 13.18 -4.21
N ILE A 140 -6.83 12.69 -2.99
CA ILE A 140 -7.97 11.85 -2.60
C ILE A 140 -8.99 12.78 -1.92
N SER A 141 -10.23 12.82 -2.40
CA SER A 141 -11.28 13.56 -1.70
C SER A 141 -11.71 12.81 -0.45
N ASN A 142 -12.17 13.52 0.58
CA ASN A 142 -12.68 12.90 1.81
C ASN A 142 -13.77 11.86 1.50
N GLU A 143 -14.68 12.18 0.58
CA GLU A 143 -15.72 11.25 0.12
C GLU A 143 -15.14 9.97 -0.50
N LYS A 144 -14.09 10.06 -1.32
CA LYS A 144 -13.44 8.88 -1.91
C LYS A 144 -12.64 8.09 -0.89
N TYR A 145 -12.09 8.74 0.13
CA TYR A 145 -11.44 8.03 1.22
C TYR A 145 -12.46 7.23 2.04
N ILE A 146 -13.58 7.87 2.39
CA ILE A 146 -14.63 7.30 3.24
C ILE A 146 -15.42 6.22 2.50
N ASN A 147 -15.94 6.53 1.32
CA ASN A 147 -16.81 5.64 0.54
C ASN A 147 -16.04 4.73 -0.42
N GLY A 148 -14.75 4.99 -0.63
CA GLY A 148 -13.95 4.30 -1.64
C GLY A 148 -14.38 4.57 -3.08
N THR A 149 -13.72 3.85 -3.98
CA THR A 149 -14.07 3.66 -5.38
C THR A 149 -14.32 2.18 -5.61
N ARG A 150 -15.53 1.84 -6.07
CA ARG A 150 -15.88 0.47 -6.45
C ARG A 150 -14.85 -0.05 -7.46
N GLY A 151 -14.13 -1.10 -7.06
CA GLY A 151 -13.09 -1.76 -7.86
C GLY A 151 -13.63 -2.56 -9.02
#